data_AF-A0A498P5I9-F1
#
_entry.id   AF-A0A498P5I9-F1
#
_cell.length_a   1.000
_cell.length_b   1.000
_cell.length_c   1.000
_cell.angle_alpha   90.00
_cell.angle_beta   90.00
_cell.angle_gamma   90.00
#
_symmetry.space_group_name_H-M   'P 1'
#
loop_
_entity.id
_entity.type
_entity.pdbx_description
1 polymer ?
#
loop_
_entity_poly.entity_id
_entity_poly.type
_entity_poly.pdbx_seq_one_letter_code
_entity_poly.pdbx_strand_id
1 'polypeptide(L)'
;MKGVMRLNHANLSKSSCNTGGIVTREDLKNYEPVLNESAINFTVGNYTFHAPDAPFGGPVLALILNILKGYNISSSSVSTTENKTLTYHRMIEAFRFANVQKGKLGDPLYENVAGIVKNMTSESFADKIRSKINDSFKQKDYGQEDSNGVPDDHGTSHLSVLAEDGSAVAVTSSINN
;
A
#
# COMPACT_ATOMS: atom_id res chain seq x y z
N MET A 1 8.84 3.35 -26.67
CA MET A 1 10.28 3.52 -26.37
C MET A 1 10.74 2.31 -25.55
N LYS A 2 11.49 1.37 -26.13
CA LYS A 2 12.15 0.30 -25.34
C LYS A 2 13.43 0.89 -24.75
N GLY A 3 13.34 1.43 -23.54
CA GLY A 3 14.51 1.85 -22.79
C GLY A 3 15.30 0.63 -22.35
N VAL A 4 16.41 0.34 -23.02
CA VAL A 4 17.33 -0.72 -22.61
C VAL A 4 18.14 -0.19 -21.42
N MET A 5 17.67 -0.46 -20.20
CA MET A 5 18.53 -0.38 -19.02
C MET A 5 19.53 -1.54 -19.12
N ARG A 6 20.74 -1.28 -19.63
CA ARG A 6 21.82 -2.27 -19.61
C ARG A 6 22.34 -2.39 -18.18
N LEU A 7 21.72 -3.26 -17.39
CA LEU A 7 22.33 -3.78 -16.18
C LEU A 7 23.55 -4.62 -16.57
N ASN A 8 24.68 -4.43 -15.90
CA ASN A 8 25.90 -5.21 -16.15
C ASN A 8 25.76 -6.61 -15.50
N HIS A 9 24.93 -7.46 -16.11
CA HIS A 9 24.45 -8.73 -15.54
C HIS A 9 25.58 -9.70 -15.11
N ALA A 10 26.76 -9.61 -15.72
CA ALA A 10 27.86 -10.56 -15.50
C ALA A 10 28.65 -10.31 -14.20
N ASN A 11 28.76 -9.06 -13.74
CA ASN A 11 29.52 -8.72 -12.53
C ASN A 11 28.66 -8.85 -11.27
N LEU A 12 27.37 -8.51 -11.36
CA LEU A 12 26.42 -8.52 -10.24
C LEU A 12 26.07 -9.95 -9.77
N SER A 13 25.87 -10.89 -10.69
CA SER A 13 25.56 -12.27 -10.31
C SER A 13 26.78 -12.97 -9.68
N LYS A 14 27.98 -12.68 -10.16
CA LYS A 14 29.23 -13.24 -9.62
C LYS A 14 29.51 -12.73 -8.20
N SER A 15 29.31 -11.44 -7.93
CA SER A 15 29.45 -10.89 -6.58
C SER A 15 28.41 -11.46 -5.61
N SER A 16 27.15 -11.61 -6.05
CA SER A 16 26.06 -12.19 -5.25
C SER A 16 26.34 -13.65 -4.83
N CYS A 17 26.72 -14.52 -5.78
CA CYS A 17 27.00 -15.92 -5.45
C CYS A 17 28.22 -16.07 -4.53
N ASN A 18 29.24 -15.22 -4.68
CA ASN A 18 30.43 -15.25 -3.82
C ASN A 18 30.14 -14.86 -2.36
N THR A 19 29.00 -14.19 -2.09
CA THR A 19 28.54 -13.83 -0.75
C THR A 19 27.40 -14.72 -0.24
N GLY A 20 27.11 -15.84 -0.92
CA GLY A 20 26.03 -16.77 -0.55
C GLY A 20 24.64 -16.41 -1.07
N GLY A 21 24.53 -15.46 -2.01
CA GLY A 21 23.28 -15.06 -2.64
C GLY A 21 22.77 -16.08 -3.67
N ILE A 22 21.45 -16.24 -3.74
CA ILE A 22 20.77 -17.22 -4.62
C ILE A 22 20.47 -16.68 -6.03
N VAL A 23 20.61 -15.36 -6.25
CA VAL A 23 20.30 -14.72 -7.54
C VAL A 23 21.36 -15.06 -8.58
N THR A 24 20.94 -15.70 -9.67
CA THR A 24 21.81 -16.12 -10.77
C THR A 24 21.83 -15.11 -11.91
N ARG A 25 22.77 -15.31 -12.86
CA ARG A 25 22.81 -14.51 -14.09
C ARG A 25 21.55 -14.69 -14.94
N GLU A 26 20.99 -15.89 -14.92
CA GLU A 26 19.81 -16.22 -15.73
C GLU A 26 18.56 -15.53 -15.17
N ASP A 27 18.44 -15.42 -13.84
CA ASP A 27 17.37 -14.65 -13.19
C ASP A 27 17.40 -13.18 -13.62
N LEU A 28 18.58 -12.55 -13.61
CA LEU A 28 18.74 -11.14 -14.03
C LEU A 28 18.51 -10.93 -15.53
N LYS A 29 18.77 -11.95 -16.35
CA LYS A 29 18.62 -11.87 -17.81
C LYS A 29 17.15 -12.03 -18.21
N ASN A 30 16.40 -12.84 -17.47
CA ASN A 30 15.01 -13.15 -17.75
C ASN A 30 14.01 -12.24 -17.01
N TYR A 31 14.49 -11.36 -16.13
CA TYR A 31 13.66 -10.37 -15.46
C TYR A 31 13.13 -9.32 -16.44
N GLU A 32 11.81 -9.15 -16.45
CA GLU A 32 11.12 -8.08 -17.19
C GLU A 32 10.13 -7.33 -16.28
N PRO A 33 10.04 -5.99 -16.37
CA PRO A 33 9.05 -5.24 -15.62
C PRO A 33 7.64 -5.54 -16.16
N VAL A 34 6.70 -5.78 -15.26
CA VAL A 34 5.29 -6.00 -15.60
C VAL A 34 4.57 -4.66 -15.63
N LEU A 35 4.02 -4.30 -16.79
CA LEU A 35 3.15 -3.14 -16.92
C LEU A 35 1.74 -3.52 -16.47
N ASN A 36 1.26 -2.85 -15.41
CA ASN A 36 -0.13 -2.92 -15.00
C ASN A 36 -0.82 -1.59 -15.33
N GLU A 37 -1.70 -1.59 -16.34
CA GLU A 37 -2.49 -0.42 -16.74
C GLU A 37 -3.76 -0.24 -15.89
N SER A 38 -4.11 -1.23 -15.07
CA SER A 38 -5.30 -1.23 -14.22
C SER A 38 -4.95 -0.74 -12.81
N ALA A 39 -4.88 0.58 -12.64
CA ALA A 39 -4.79 1.19 -11.32
C ALA A 39 -6.09 1.01 -10.53
N ILE A 40 -5.98 0.93 -9.21
CA ILE A 40 -7.14 1.06 -8.33
C ILE A 40 -7.53 2.52 -8.29
N ASN A 41 -8.82 2.76 -8.51
CA ASN A 41 -9.42 4.09 -8.43
C ASN A 41 -10.41 4.13 -7.26
N PHE A 42 -10.31 5.16 -6.43
CA PHE A 42 -11.29 5.44 -5.39
C PHE A 42 -11.50 6.95 -5.22
N THR A 43 -12.66 7.34 -4.70
CA THR A 43 -13.06 8.76 -4.64
C THR A 43 -13.15 9.23 -3.20
N VAL A 44 -12.52 10.36 -2.90
CA VAL A 44 -12.63 11.07 -1.62
C VAL A 44 -13.10 12.50 -1.89
N GLY A 45 -14.34 12.81 -1.49
CA GLY A 45 -14.98 14.06 -1.88
C GLY A 45 -15.08 14.18 -3.40
N ASN A 46 -14.48 15.21 -3.97
CA ASN A 46 -14.48 15.47 -5.42
C ASN A 46 -13.22 14.96 -6.12
N TYR A 47 -12.31 14.29 -5.41
CA TYR A 47 -11.02 13.84 -5.94
C TYR A 47 -11.04 12.34 -6.21
N THR A 48 -10.56 11.96 -7.38
CA THR A 48 -10.25 10.56 -7.72
C THR A 48 -8.77 10.30 -7.44
N PHE A 49 -8.51 9.30 -6.62
CA PHE A 49 -7.18 8.81 -6.33
C PHE A 49 -6.87 7.62 -7.23
N HIS A 50 -5.65 7.59 -7.74
CA HIS A 50 -5.08 6.47 -8.50
C HIS A 50 -3.96 5.85 -7.67
N ALA A 51 -4.05 4.55 -7.42
CA ALA A 51 -3.03 3.82 -6.67
C ALA A 51 -2.69 2.48 -7.36
N PRO A 52 -1.44 2.01 -7.28
CA PRO A 52 -1.08 0.68 -7.78
C PRO A 52 -1.85 -0.43 -7.04
N ASP A 53 -2.28 -1.45 -7.79
CA ASP A 53 -2.94 -2.65 -7.23
C ASP A 53 -1.94 -3.56 -6.50
N ALA A 54 -2.39 -4.69 -5.94
CA ALA A 54 -1.54 -5.74 -5.41
C ALA A 54 -0.40 -6.10 -6.41
N PRO A 55 0.82 -6.37 -5.92
CA PRO A 55 1.21 -6.54 -4.52
C PRO A 55 1.41 -5.24 -3.72
N PHE A 56 1.15 -4.08 -4.31
CA PHE A 56 1.34 -2.79 -3.65
C PHE A 56 0.19 -2.43 -2.67
N GLY A 57 0.42 -1.42 -1.83
CA GLY A 57 -0.50 -1.02 -0.77
C GLY A 57 -1.74 -0.21 -1.20
N GLY A 58 -2.03 -0.06 -2.49
CA GLY A 58 -3.19 0.69 -2.97
C GLY A 58 -4.54 0.20 -2.42
N PRO A 59 -4.83 -1.12 -2.38
CA PRO A 59 -6.05 -1.65 -1.76
C PRO A 59 -6.17 -1.25 -0.28
N VAL A 60 -5.05 -1.27 0.46
CA VAL A 60 -5.01 -0.92 1.89
C VAL A 60 -5.34 0.55 2.09
N LEU A 61 -4.78 1.44 1.25
CA LEU A 61 -5.09 2.86 1.26
C LEU A 61 -6.58 3.12 0.96
N ALA A 62 -7.14 2.42 -0.03
CA ALA A 62 -8.57 2.52 -0.36
C ALA A 62 -9.45 2.13 0.84
N LEU A 63 -9.11 1.04 1.52
CA LEU A 63 -9.84 0.58 2.71
C LEU A 63 -9.84 1.63 3.83
N ILE A 64 -8.66 2.15 4.17
CA ILE A 64 -8.49 3.19 5.19
C ILE A 64 -9.37 4.39 4.88
N LEU A 65 -9.31 4.89 3.65
CA LEU A 65 -10.04 6.08 3.26
C LEU A 65 -11.55 5.83 3.21
N ASN A 66 -12.00 4.65 2.79
CA ASN A 66 -13.42 4.29 2.85
C ASN A 66 -13.93 4.18 4.30
N ILE A 67 -13.12 3.69 5.24
CA ILE A 67 -13.48 3.69 6.67
C ILE A 67 -13.64 5.13 7.14
N LEU A 68 -12.65 5.98 6.87
CA LEU A 68 -12.62 7.37 7.34
C LEU A 68 -13.68 8.27 6.69
N LYS A 69 -14.07 7.96 5.45
CA LYS A 69 -15.13 8.64 4.70
C LYS A 69 -16.43 8.71 5.51
N GLY A 70 -16.80 7.66 6.21
CA GLY A 70 -18.04 7.62 7.01
C GLY A 70 -18.05 8.49 8.27
N TYR A 71 -16.92 9.07 8.67
CA TYR A 71 -16.87 10.01 9.79
C TYR A 71 -17.03 11.47 9.37
N ASN A 72 -17.13 11.75 8.05
CA ASN A 72 -17.29 13.11 7.51
C ASN A 72 -16.29 14.11 8.10
N ILE A 73 -15.01 13.72 8.14
CA ILE A 73 -13.92 14.53 8.70
C ILE A 73 -13.89 15.89 7.99
N SER A 74 -13.92 16.96 8.78
CA SER A 74 -13.88 18.33 8.30
C SER A 74 -13.00 19.20 9.20
N SER A 75 -12.94 20.50 8.93
CA SER A 75 -12.20 21.45 9.76
C SER A 75 -12.68 21.46 11.23
N SER A 76 -13.97 21.21 11.48
CA SER A 76 -14.50 21.12 12.85
C SER A 76 -13.96 19.90 13.61
N SER A 77 -13.66 18.80 12.91
CA SER A 77 -13.10 17.57 13.48
C SER A 77 -11.70 17.76 14.07
N VAL A 78 -11.00 18.85 13.74
CA VAL A 78 -9.66 19.16 14.26
C VAL A 78 -9.57 20.52 14.96
N SER A 79 -10.73 21.14 15.23
CA SER A 79 -10.84 22.50 15.79
C SER A 79 -10.50 22.60 17.28
N THR A 80 -10.75 21.54 18.05
CA THR A 80 -10.46 21.48 19.50
C THR A 80 -9.55 20.29 19.81
N THR A 81 -8.92 20.29 20.99
CA THR A 81 -8.10 19.16 21.45
C THR A 81 -8.92 17.86 21.54
N GLU A 82 -10.16 17.94 21.99
CA GLU A 82 -11.07 16.79 22.09
C GLU A 82 -11.41 16.22 20.71
N ASN A 83 -11.87 17.06 19.78
CA ASN A 83 -12.22 16.64 18.43
C ASN A 83 -11.01 16.05 17.69
N LYS A 84 -9.84 16.68 17.86
CA LYS A 84 -8.58 16.20 17.29
C LYS A 84 -8.18 14.83 17.85
N THR A 85 -8.30 14.65 19.16
CA THR A 85 -8.04 13.37 19.83
C THR A 85 -8.95 12.28 19.27
N LEU A 86 -10.25 12.56 19.15
CA LEU A 86 -11.22 11.62 18.58
C LEU A 86 -10.91 11.29 17.11
N THR A 87 -10.54 12.30 16.31
CA THR A 87 -10.17 12.11 14.91
C THR A 87 -8.94 11.21 14.78
N TYR A 88 -7.89 11.46 15.58
CA TYR A 88 -6.69 10.63 15.57
C TYR A 88 -6.96 9.21 16.09
N HIS A 89 -7.81 9.05 17.10
CA HIS A 89 -8.26 7.74 17.57
C HIS A 89 -8.89 6.94 16.42
N ARG A 90 -9.86 7.52 15.71
CA ARG A 90 -10.50 6.88 14.55
C ARG A 90 -9.53 6.55 13.43
N MET A 91 -8.54 7.41 13.16
CA MET A 91 -7.48 7.15 12.18
C MET A 91 -6.59 5.97 12.59
N ILE A 92 -6.16 5.93 13.85
CA ILE A 92 -5.34 4.84 14.40
C ILE A 92 -6.10 3.51 14.33
N GLU A 93 -7.37 3.48 14.71
CA GLU A 93 -8.18 2.26 14.64
C GLU A 93 -8.38 1.80 13.20
N ALA A 94 -8.63 2.72 12.25
CA ALA A 94 -8.72 2.40 10.83
C ALA A 94 -7.41 1.79 10.31
N PHE A 95 -6.25 2.35 10.68
CA PHE A 95 -4.94 1.80 10.31
C PHE A 95 -4.72 0.40 10.88
N ARG A 96 -5.10 0.14 12.14
CA ARG A 96 -4.95 -1.18 12.76
C ARG A 96 -5.78 -2.24 12.03
N PHE A 97 -7.06 -1.96 11.76
CA PHE A 97 -7.89 -2.89 10.98
C PHE A 97 -7.38 -3.10 9.55
N ALA A 98 -6.90 -2.04 8.90
CA ALA A 98 -6.35 -2.14 7.56
C ALA A 98 -5.03 -2.93 7.52
N ASN A 99 -4.20 -2.83 8.57
CA ASN A 99 -2.95 -3.59 8.68
C ASN A 99 -3.19 -5.10 8.76
N VAL A 100 -4.24 -5.55 9.44
CA VAL A 100 -4.68 -6.96 9.43
C VAL A 100 -5.05 -7.43 8.01
N GLN A 101 -5.67 -6.56 7.21
CA GLN A 101 -5.98 -6.93 5.84
C GLN A 101 -4.71 -6.91 4.98
N LYS A 102 -3.79 -5.95 5.19
CA LYS A 102 -2.52 -5.83 4.47
C LYS A 102 -1.73 -7.13 4.47
N GLY A 103 -1.66 -7.83 5.62
CA GLY A 103 -0.96 -9.12 5.71
C GLY A 103 -1.50 -10.21 4.76
N LYS A 104 -2.76 -10.07 4.33
CA LYS A 104 -3.39 -11.00 3.39
C LYS A 104 -3.11 -10.67 1.92
N LEU A 105 -2.43 -9.55 1.62
CA LEU A 105 -2.02 -9.26 0.25
C LEU A 105 -0.82 -10.13 -0.12
N GLY A 106 -0.80 -10.53 -1.37
CA GLY A 106 0.28 -11.27 -2.01
C GLY A 106 0.44 -10.80 -3.46
N ASP A 107 1.38 -11.41 -4.17
CA ASP A 107 1.60 -11.12 -5.57
C ASP A 107 0.54 -11.83 -6.44
N PRO A 108 -0.29 -11.11 -7.21
CA PRO A 108 -1.32 -11.70 -8.07
C PRO A 108 -0.79 -12.67 -9.13
N LEU A 109 0.50 -12.61 -9.47
CA LEU A 109 1.13 -13.56 -10.40
C LEU A 109 1.29 -14.96 -9.79
N TYR A 110 1.32 -15.06 -8.46
CA TYR A 110 1.59 -16.30 -7.73
C TYR A 110 0.44 -16.72 -6.79
N GLU A 111 -0.41 -15.78 -6.38
CA GLU A 111 -1.49 -16.00 -5.41
C GLU A 111 -2.82 -15.39 -5.89
N ASN A 112 -3.94 -16.03 -5.54
CA ASN A 112 -5.26 -15.48 -5.86
C ASN A 112 -5.71 -14.45 -4.80
N VAL A 113 -5.37 -13.18 -5.04
CA VAL A 113 -5.68 -12.06 -4.14
C VAL A 113 -6.88 -11.23 -4.58
N ALA A 114 -7.54 -11.58 -5.69
CA ALA A 114 -8.60 -10.77 -6.28
C ALA A 114 -9.78 -10.53 -5.32
N GLY A 115 -10.18 -11.55 -4.55
CA GLY A 115 -11.23 -11.42 -3.53
C GLY A 115 -10.83 -10.51 -2.35
N ILE A 116 -9.53 -10.49 -2.02
CA ILE A 116 -8.97 -9.70 -0.93
C ILE A 116 -8.94 -8.22 -1.34
N VAL A 117 -8.41 -7.93 -2.54
CA VAL A 117 -8.44 -6.60 -3.14
C VAL A 117 -9.87 -6.08 -3.24
N LYS A 118 -10.79 -6.87 -3.79
CA LYS A 118 -12.21 -6.49 -3.92
C LYS A 118 -12.86 -6.16 -2.58
N ASN A 119 -12.53 -6.88 -1.51
CA ASN A 119 -13.03 -6.58 -0.18
C ASN A 119 -12.46 -5.26 0.33
N MET A 120 -11.16 -5.04 0.23
CA MET A 120 -10.52 -3.81 0.70
C MET A 120 -11.04 -2.55 -0.03
N THR A 121 -11.34 -2.66 -1.32
CA THR A 121 -11.85 -1.54 -2.12
C THR A 121 -13.37 -1.35 -1.99
N SER A 122 -14.08 -2.19 -1.22
CA SER A 122 -15.53 -2.14 -1.06
C SER A 122 -15.97 -1.21 0.07
N GLU A 123 -16.85 -0.26 -0.21
CA GLU A 123 -17.44 0.62 0.81
C GLU A 123 -18.20 -0.18 1.88
N SER A 124 -18.97 -1.20 1.48
CA SER A 124 -19.71 -2.05 2.43
C SER A 124 -18.80 -2.84 3.38
N PHE A 125 -17.59 -3.19 2.96
CA PHE A 125 -16.61 -3.84 3.82
C PHE A 125 -15.98 -2.83 4.79
N ALA A 126 -15.66 -1.63 4.31
CA ALA A 126 -15.21 -0.53 5.15
C ALA A 126 -16.25 -0.15 6.21
N ASP A 127 -17.54 -0.14 5.87
CA ASP A 127 -18.64 0.12 6.81
C ASP A 127 -18.72 -0.94 7.92
N LYS A 128 -18.55 -2.22 7.57
CA LYS A 128 -18.49 -3.33 8.55
C LYS A 128 -17.30 -3.23 9.48
N ILE A 129 -16.18 -2.68 9.02
CA ILE A 129 -15.02 -2.41 9.89
C ILE A 129 -15.30 -1.18 10.75
N ARG A 130 -15.83 -0.10 10.17
CA ARG A 130 -16.17 1.14 10.87
C ARG A 130 -17.13 0.87 12.02
N SER A 131 -18.13 0.00 11.85
CA SER A 131 -19.08 -0.37 12.91
C SER A 131 -18.43 -1.08 14.12
N LYS A 132 -17.18 -1.53 14.01
CA LYS A 132 -16.42 -2.14 15.10
C LYS A 132 -15.55 -1.12 15.85
N ILE A 133 -15.36 0.09 15.32
CA ILE A 133 -14.56 1.13 15.94
C ILE A 133 -15.40 1.79 17.04
N ASN A 134 -14.97 1.68 18.29
CA ASN A 134 -15.54 2.39 19.42
C ASN A 134 -14.78 3.70 19.65
N ASP A 135 -15.48 4.82 19.83
CA ASP A 135 -14.86 6.13 20.03
C ASP A 135 -14.24 6.36 21.41
N SER A 136 -14.61 5.54 22.40
CA SER A 136 -14.19 5.70 23.80
C SER A 136 -12.97 4.87 24.19
N PHE A 137 -12.65 3.81 23.42
CA PHE A 137 -11.53 2.94 23.73
C PHE A 137 -10.96 2.23 22.50
N LYS A 138 -9.68 1.86 22.60
CA LYS A 138 -8.96 1.04 21.64
C LYS A 138 -9.54 -0.38 21.58
N GLN A 139 -9.78 -0.92 20.38
CA GLN A 139 -10.21 -2.31 20.23
C GLN A 139 -9.16 -3.32 20.74
N LYS A 140 -9.64 -4.44 21.28
CA LYS A 140 -8.79 -5.54 21.77
C LYS A 140 -8.45 -6.56 20.70
N ASP A 141 -9.30 -6.68 19.68
CA ASP A 141 -9.19 -7.64 18.60
C ASP A 141 -9.46 -6.95 17.27
N TYR A 142 -8.50 -7.07 16.34
CA TYR A 142 -8.58 -6.54 14.98
C TYR A 142 -8.74 -7.67 13.93
N GLY A 143 -8.74 -8.93 14.37
CA GLY A 143 -8.59 -10.13 13.55
C GLY A 143 -7.19 -10.73 13.67
N GLN A 144 -6.97 -11.84 12.95
CA GLN A 144 -5.68 -12.54 12.94
C GLN A 144 -4.61 -11.68 12.25
N GLU A 145 -3.63 -11.21 13.02
CA GLU A 145 -2.39 -10.62 12.52
C GLU A 145 -1.44 -11.74 12.10
N ASP A 146 -0.72 -11.56 11.00
CA ASP A 146 0.41 -12.43 10.70
C ASP A 146 1.46 -12.23 11.80
N SER A 147 1.93 -13.33 12.39
CA SER A 147 2.87 -13.33 13.52
C SER A 147 4.26 -12.79 13.19
N ASN A 148 4.48 -12.40 11.93
CA ASN A 148 5.74 -11.85 11.47
C ASN A 148 5.70 -10.35 11.79
N GLY A 149 6.47 -9.93 12.79
CA GLY A 149 6.62 -8.53 13.15
C GLY A 149 7.00 -7.68 11.94
N VAL A 150 6.76 -6.37 12.03
CA VAL A 150 7.15 -5.43 10.98
C VAL A 150 8.67 -5.52 10.78
N PRO A 151 9.17 -5.94 9.60
CA PRO A 151 10.61 -5.95 9.33
C PRO A 151 11.17 -4.54 9.48
N ASP A 152 12.44 -4.43 9.89
CA ASP A 152 13.13 -3.15 9.97
C ASP A 152 13.25 -2.56 8.55
N ASP A 153 12.74 -1.34 8.35
CA ASP A 153 12.74 -0.67 7.03
C ASP A 153 14.02 0.17 6.88
N HIS A 154 14.81 -0.15 5.86
CA HIS A 154 16.13 0.45 5.64
C HIS A 154 16.21 1.43 4.45
N GLY A 155 15.07 1.98 4.04
CA GLY A 155 15.02 3.20 3.25
C GLY A 155 14.20 3.08 1.98
N THR A 156 13.22 3.96 1.84
CA THR A 156 12.36 4.10 0.66
C THR A 156 12.42 5.55 0.18
N SER A 157 12.58 5.75 -1.13
CA SER A 157 12.58 7.06 -1.78
C SER A 157 11.34 7.24 -2.65
N HIS A 158 10.78 8.45 -2.65
CA HIS A 158 9.65 8.83 -3.49
C HIS A 158 9.97 10.10 -4.29
N LEU A 159 9.57 10.13 -5.56
CA LEU A 159 9.75 11.25 -6.49
C LEU A 159 8.43 11.52 -7.22
N SER A 160 8.05 12.79 -7.29
CA SER A 160 6.90 13.26 -8.08
C SER A 160 7.37 14.30 -9.09
N VAL A 161 6.92 14.16 -10.34
CA VAL A 161 7.27 15.04 -11.45
C VAL A 161 5.98 15.47 -12.15
N LEU A 162 5.87 16.77 -12.44
CA LEU A 162 4.81 17.34 -13.27
C LEU A 162 5.47 18.12 -14.41
N ALA A 163 5.10 17.79 -15.64
CA ALA A 163 5.60 18.45 -16.84
C ALA A 163 4.64 19.57 -17.30
N GLU A 164 5.15 20.49 -18.11
CA GLU A 164 4.39 21.63 -18.66
C GLU A 164 3.22 21.20 -19.55
N ASP A 165 3.31 20.02 -20.17
CA ASP A 165 2.25 19.44 -21.00
C ASP A 165 1.13 18.78 -20.18
N GLY A 166 1.21 18.82 -18.85
CA GLY A 166 0.25 18.22 -17.93
C GLY A 166 0.54 16.76 -17.59
N SER A 167 1.60 16.15 -18.14
CA SER A 167 2.01 14.80 -17.76
C SER A 167 2.49 14.77 -16.30
N ALA A 168 2.04 13.78 -15.55
CA ALA A 168 2.43 13.57 -14.16
C ALA A 168 2.99 12.16 -13.93
N VAL A 169 4.06 12.06 -13.15
CA VAL A 169 4.72 10.79 -12.81
C VAL A 169 5.02 10.76 -11.32
N ALA A 170 4.67 9.65 -10.66
CA ALA A 170 5.04 9.36 -9.28
C ALA A 170 5.83 8.04 -9.24
N VAL A 171 7.01 8.04 -8.61
CA VAL A 171 7.90 6.89 -8.53
C VAL A 171 8.25 6.64 -7.07
N THR A 172 8.05 5.40 -6.61
CA THR A 172 8.54 4.92 -5.32
C THR A 172 9.55 3.82 -5.58
N SER A 173 10.73 3.92 -4.96
CA SER A 173 11.79 2.91 -5.06
C SER A 173 12.33 2.59 -3.67
N SER A 174 12.59 1.32 -3.42
CA SER A 174 13.06 0.81 -2.13
C SER A 174 14.08 -0.29 -2.36
N ILE A 175 15.05 -0.41 -1.47
CA ILE A 175 15.93 -1.56 -1.33
C ILE A 175 15.66 -2.12 0.05
N ASN A 176 15.12 -3.33 0.10
CA ASN A 176 14.88 -4.02 1.36
C ASN A 176 16.14 -4.79 1.79
N ASN A 177 16.29 -5.04 3.10
CA ASN A 177 17.34 -5.92 3.64
C ASN A 177 16.90 -7.39 3.70
#